data_AF-A0A820PKL5-F1
#
_entry.id   AF-A0A820PKL5-F1
#
_cell.length_a   1.000
_cell.length_b   1.000
_cell.length_c   1.000
_cell.angle_alpha   90.00
_cell.angle_beta   90.00
_cell.angle_gamma   90.00
#
_symmetry.space_group_name_H-M   'P 1'
#
loop_
_entity.id
_entity.type
_entity.pdbx_description
1 polymer ?
#
loop_
_entity_poly.entity_id
_entity_poly.type
_entity_poly.pdbx_seq_one_letter_code
_entity_poly.pdbx_strand_id
1 'polypeptide(L)'
;TSIGFNEFVRTTCGPLLYLMNENFNSIAKNYLAEKENKIQKPYQKLFVYSGHDTTIIPLAMALEIFNMRWPKYAAYIFMKYYISKSNPEQTYITVNFAGEVSD
;
A
#
# COMPACT_ATOMS: atom_id res chain seq x y z
N THR A 1 -29.47 -0.10 -10.79
CA THR A 1 -28.64 -1.31 -10.64
C THR A 1 -27.59 -1.01 -9.60
N SER A 2 -27.62 -1.63 -8.42
CA SER A 2 -26.61 -1.39 -7.38
C SER A 2 -25.47 -2.40 -7.52
N ILE A 3 -24.26 -1.92 -7.69
CA ILE A 3 -23.04 -2.75 -7.59
C ILE A 3 -22.83 -3.16 -6.13
N GLY A 4 -22.38 -4.40 -5.90
CA GLY A 4 -22.06 -4.87 -4.54
C GLY A 4 -20.79 -4.20 -3.99
N PHE A 5 -20.64 -4.17 -2.66
CA PHE A 5 -19.48 -3.56 -2.00
C PHE A 5 -18.13 -4.10 -2.52
N ASN A 6 -18.00 -5.43 -2.61
CA ASN A 6 -16.78 -6.07 -3.11
C ASN A 6 -16.47 -5.68 -4.55
N GLU A 7 -17.51 -5.52 -5.38
CA GLU A 7 -17.34 -5.13 -6.78
C GLU A 7 -16.97 -3.65 -6.89
N PHE A 8 -17.56 -2.78 -6.06
CA PHE A 8 -17.18 -1.38 -5.94
C PHE A 8 -15.71 -1.22 -5.55
N VAL A 9 -15.27 -1.89 -4.48
CA VAL A 9 -13.87 -1.83 -4.02
C VAL A 9 -12.91 -2.38 -5.08
N ARG A 10 -13.25 -3.53 -5.68
CA ARG A 10 -12.42 -4.17 -6.71
C ARG A 10 -12.27 -3.30 -7.96
N THR A 11 -13.35 -2.67 -8.41
CA THR A 11 -13.32 -1.82 -9.62
C THR A 11 -12.64 -0.48 -9.37
N THR A 12 -12.78 0.09 -8.16
CA THR A 12 -12.23 1.42 -7.83
C THR A 12 -10.76 1.35 -7.42
N CYS A 13 -10.40 0.39 -6.56
CA CYS A 13 -9.06 0.31 -5.95
C CYS A 13 -8.23 -0.88 -6.40
N GLY A 14 -8.82 -1.85 -7.12
CA GLY A 14 -8.13 -3.05 -7.58
C GLY A 14 -6.84 -2.78 -8.36
N PRO A 15 -6.84 -1.87 -9.37
CA PRO A 15 -5.62 -1.53 -10.10
C PRO A 15 -4.51 -0.95 -9.22
N LEU A 16 -4.87 -0.10 -8.25
CA LEU A 16 -3.90 0.51 -7.33
C LEU A 16 -3.33 -0.53 -6.35
N LEU A 17 -4.18 -1.40 -5.79
CA LEU A 17 -3.76 -2.50 -4.93
C LEU A 17 -2.83 -3.47 -5.67
N TYR A 18 -3.16 -3.78 -6.93
CA TYR A 18 -2.31 -4.61 -7.78
C TYR A 18 -0.93 -3.97 -7.99
N LEU A 19 -0.87 -2.68 -8.30
CA LEU A 19 0.38 -1.96 -8.47
C LEU A 19 1.22 -1.92 -7.18
N MET A 20 0.58 -1.69 -6.03
CA MET A 20 1.25 -1.71 -4.72
C MET A 20 1.84 -3.10 -4.42
N ASN A 21 1.08 -4.16 -4.71
CA ASN A 21 1.54 -5.54 -4.54
C ASN A 21 2.75 -5.86 -5.42
N GLU A 22 2.72 -5.47 -6.70
CA GLU A 22 3.86 -5.65 -7.60
C GLU A 22 5.10 -4.90 -7.10
N ASN A 23 4.92 -3.69 -6.55
CA ASN A 23 6.02 -2.93 -5.98
C ASN A 23 6.60 -3.62 -4.74
N PHE A 24 5.79 -4.15 -3.82
CA PHE A 24 6.29 -4.94 -2.70
C PHE A 24 7.04 -6.21 -3.14
N ASN A 25 6.50 -6.94 -4.12
CA ASN A 25 7.15 -8.12 -4.69
C ASN A 25 8.50 -7.77 -5.33
N SER A 26 8.59 -6.64 -6.01
CA SER A 26 9.83 -6.17 -6.61
C SER A 26 10.89 -5.85 -5.54
N ILE A 27 10.51 -5.20 -4.44
CA ILE A 27 11.40 -4.90 -3.32
C ILE A 27 11.92 -6.20 -2.69
N ALA A 28 11.03 -7.17 -2.44
CA ALA A 28 11.41 -8.48 -1.88
C ALA A 28 12.44 -9.21 -2.75
N LYS A 29 12.19 -9.28 -4.07
CA LYS A 29 13.11 -9.90 -5.03
C LYS A 29 14.47 -9.19 -5.05
N ASN A 30 14.47 -7.86 -5.05
CA ASN A 30 15.70 -7.08 -5.06
C ASN A 30 16.52 -7.26 -3.79
N TYR A 31 15.85 -7.32 -2.63
CA TYR A 31 16.53 -7.60 -1.35
C TYR A 31 17.19 -8.99 -1.32
N LEU A 32 16.52 -10.01 -1.85
CA LEU A 32 17.10 -11.36 -1.96
C LEU A 32 18.29 -11.39 -2.92
N ALA A 33 18.19 -10.72 -4.07
CA ALA A 33 19.29 -10.61 -5.03
C ALA A 33 20.51 -9.87 -4.44
N GLU A 34 20.28 -8.85 -3.62
CA GLU A 34 21.32 -8.14 -2.87
C GLU A 34 22.03 -9.07 -1.87
N LYS A 35 21.28 -9.88 -1.12
CA LYS A 35 21.84 -10.89 -0.21
C LYS A 35 22.71 -11.93 -0.94
N GLU A 36 22.37 -12.24 -2.19
CA GLU A 36 23.11 -13.18 -3.04
C GLU A 36 24.29 -12.53 -3.80
N ASN A 37 24.63 -11.26 -3.53
CA ASN A 37 25.70 -10.50 -4.22
C ASN A 37 25.54 -10.44 -5.77
N LYS A 38 24.31 -10.46 -6.28
CA LYS A 38 24.03 -10.27 -7.71
C LYS A 38 24.10 -8.78 -8.08
N ILE A 39 24.48 -8.48 -9.33
CA ILE A 39 24.58 -7.09 -9.85
C ILE A 39 23.24 -6.37 -9.63
N GLN A 40 23.28 -5.27 -8.88
CA GLN A 40 22.08 -4.50 -8.54
C GLN A 40 21.70 -3.56 -9.68
N LYS A 41 20.42 -3.55 -10.05
CA LYS A 41 19.80 -2.38 -10.69
C LYS A 41 19.31 -1.44 -9.59
N PRO A 42 19.38 -0.11 -9.77
CA PRO A 42 18.76 0.82 -8.84
C PRO A 42 17.26 0.48 -8.70
N TYR A 43 16.79 0.33 -7.46
CA TYR A 43 15.39 0.06 -7.15
C TYR A 43 14.78 1.16 -6.28
N GLN A 44 13.49 1.40 -6.49
CA GLN A 44 12.76 2.45 -5.81
C GLN A 44 12.44 2.02 -4.37
N LYS A 45 12.83 2.85 -3.39
CA LYS A 45 12.55 2.61 -1.96
C LYS A 45 11.27 3.28 -1.45
N LEU A 46 10.77 4.27 -2.19
CA LEU A 46 9.59 5.04 -1.83
C LEU A 46 8.68 5.21 -3.05
N PHE A 47 7.45 4.75 -2.95
CA PHE A 47 6.41 4.95 -3.95
C PHE A 47 5.41 5.97 -3.42
N VAL A 48 5.21 7.05 -4.17
CA VAL A 48 4.25 8.11 -3.83
C VAL A 48 3.18 8.14 -4.91
N TYR A 49 1.94 7.99 -4.49
CA TYR A 49 0.77 8.08 -5.38
C TYR A 49 -0.08 9.26 -4.93
N SER A 50 -0.28 10.21 -5.83
CA SER A 50 -1.30 11.25 -5.66
C SER A 50 -2.65 10.72 -6.12
N GLY A 51 -3.70 10.97 -5.34
CA GLY A 51 -5.06 10.60 -5.67
C GLY A 51 -6.06 11.55 -5.06
N HIS A 52 -7.34 11.20 -5.16
CA HIS A 52 -8.44 11.98 -4.60
C HIS A 52 -9.00 11.29 -3.34
N ASP A 53 -9.88 11.95 -2.62
CA ASP A 53 -10.71 11.35 -1.56
C ASP A 53 -11.46 10.10 -2.05
N THR A 54 -11.97 10.13 -3.29
CA THR A 54 -12.56 9.00 -4.02
C THR A 54 -11.59 7.86 -4.31
N THR A 55 -10.29 8.04 -4.08
CA THR A 55 -9.27 6.98 -4.08
C THR A 55 -8.95 6.53 -2.65
N ILE A 56 -8.74 7.47 -1.73
CA ILE A 56 -8.33 7.21 -0.34
C ILE A 56 -9.42 6.47 0.44
N ILE A 57 -10.69 6.89 0.32
CA ILE A 57 -11.82 6.27 1.03
C ILE A 57 -11.97 4.80 0.64
N PRO A 58 -12.18 4.43 -0.64
CA PRO A 58 -12.35 3.03 -1.00
C PRO A 58 -11.10 2.20 -0.73
N LEU A 59 -9.90 2.78 -0.77
CA LEU A 59 -8.67 2.07 -0.38
C LEU A 59 -8.63 1.80 1.13
N ALA A 60 -9.00 2.78 1.96
CA ALA A 60 -9.14 2.59 3.40
C ALA A 60 -10.23 1.56 3.75
N MET A 61 -11.32 1.53 2.98
CA MET A 61 -12.38 0.51 3.13
C MET A 61 -11.87 -0.88 2.74
N ALA A 62 -11.11 -0.99 1.65
CA ALA A 62 -10.51 -2.25 1.20
C ALA A 62 -9.53 -2.83 2.22
N LEU A 63 -8.81 -1.96 2.93
CA LEU A 63 -7.85 -2.31 3.97
C LEU A 63 -8.51 -2.45 5.36
N GLU A 64 -9.83 -2.27 5.47
CA GLU A 64 -10.59 -2.33 6.72
C GLU A 64 -10.10 -1.35 7.82
N ILE A 65 -9.55 -0.20 7.41
CA ILE A 65 -9.06 0.86 8.30
C ILE A 65 -9.88 2.16 8.21
N PHE A 66 -10.98 2.14 7.45
CA PHE A 66 -11.82 3.31 7.28
C PHE A 66 -12.62 3.63 8.55
N ASN A 67 -12.49 4.86 9.03
CA ASN A 67 -13.11 5.37 10.26
C ASN A 67 -14.49 6.03 10.04
N MET A 68 -15.08 5.89 8.84
CA MET A 68 -16.34 6.55 8.47
C MET A 68 -16.31 8.09 8.47
N ARG A 69 -15.11 8.69 8.37
CA ARG A 69 -14.94 10.15 8.24
C ARG A 69 -14.31 10.50 6.90
N TRP A 70 -14.68 11.66 6.35
CA TRP A 70 -14.09 12.15 5.11
C TRP A 70 -12.59 12.45 5.32
N PRO A 71 -11.69 12.03 4.42
CA PRO A 71 -10.27 12.37 4.53
C PRO A 71 -10.09 13.88 4.46
N LYS A 72 -9.39 14.46 5.45
CA LYS A 72 -9.02 15.89 5.42
C LYS A 72 -8.06 16.19 4.27
N TYR A 73 -7.86 17.48 3.98
CA TYR A 73 -6.82 17.90 3.05
C TYR A 73 -5.46 17.33 3.46
N ALA A 74 -4.68 16.86 2.48
CA ALA A 74 -3.40 16.17 2.67
C ALA A 74 -3.47 14.86 3.50
N ALA A 75 -4.65 14.23 3.62
CA ALA A 75 -4.75 12.89 4.17
C ALA A 75 -3.95 11.88 3.35
N TYR A 76 -3.38 10.88 4.02
CA TYR A 76 -2.58 9.85 3.38
C TYR A 76 -2.71 8.48 4.06
N ILE A 77 -2.45 7.43 3.28
CA ILE A 77 -2.23 6.08 3.77
C ILE A 77 -0.75 5.78 3.57
N PHE A 78 -0.04 5.52 4.67
CA PHE A 78 1.37 5.18 4.67
C PHE A 78 1.55 3.69 4.93
N MET A 79 2.11 2.97 3.97
CA MET A 79 2.42 1.55 4.11
C MET A 79 3.94 1.36 4.18
N LYS A 80 4.40 0.74 5.27
CA LYS A 80 5.81 0.38 5.44
C LYS A 80 5.95 -1.12 5.24
N TYR A 81 6.89 -1.51 4.40
CA TYR A 81 7.23 -2.88 4.11
C TYR A 81 8.52 -3.26 4.84
N TYR A 82 8.50 -4.38 5.56
CA TYR A 82 9.61 -4.89 6.34
C TYR A 82 9.92 -6.33 5.90
N ILE A 83 11.20 -6.64 5.79
CA ILE A 83 11.68 -8.01 5.56
C ILE A 83 12.45 -8.45 6.80
N SER A 84 12.16 -9.64 7.31
CA SER A 84 12.88 -10.17 8.46
C SER A 84 14.34 -10.46 8.10
N LYS A 85 15.26 -10.00 8.95
CA LYS A 85 16.69 -10.28 8.80
C LYS A 85 17.02 -11.75 9.07
N SER A 86 16.32 -12.38 10.02
CA SER A 86 16.54 -13.79 10.39
C SER A 86 15.91 -14.76 9.40
N ASN A 87 14.75 -14.42 8.84
CA ASN A 87 14.07 -15.20 7.82
C ASN A 87 13.58 -14.30 6.67
N PRO A 88 14.36 -14.13 5.58
CA PRO A 88 13.98 -13.27 4.45
C PRO A 88 12.70 -13.65 3.72
N GLU A 89 12.18 -14.86 3.90
CA GLU A 89 10.87 -15.25 3.35
C GLU A 89 9.71 -14.64 4.14
N GLN A 90 9.97 -14.22 5.38
CA GLN A 90 8.98 -13.60 6.23
C GLN A 90 9.01 -12.08 6.09
N THR A 91 7.86 -11.53 5.71
CA THR A 91 7.69 -10.11 5.41
C THR A 91 6.49 -9.56 6.16
N TYR A 92 6.54 -8.27 6.49
CA TYR A 92 5.52 -7.60 7.30
C TYR A 92 5.16 -6.27 6.66
N ILE A 93 3.88 -5.90 6.78
CA ILE A 93 3.38 -4.60 6.35
C ILE A 93 2.74 -3.93 7.56
N THR A 94 3.12 -2.67 7.81
CA THR A 94 2.36 -1.81 8.71
C THR A 94 1.63 -0.77 7.89
N VAL A 95 0.35 -0.60 8.16
CA VAL A 95 -0.49 0.40 7.51
C VAL A 95 -0.85 1.48 8.52
N ASN A 96 -0.68 2.74 8.14
CA ASN A 96 -1.05 3.88 8.95
C ASN A 96 -1.92 4.83 8.13
N PHE A 97 -3.07 5.23 8.67
CA PHE A 97 -3.96 6.19 8.03
C PHE A 97 -3.93 7.50 8.82
N ALA A 98 -3.42 8.54 8.18
CA ALA A 98 -3.46 9.90 8.72
C ALA A 98 -4.50 10.69 7.95
N GLY A 99 -5.76 10.57 8.40
CA GLY A 99 -6.91 11.30 7.85
C GLY A 99 -7.48 12.34 8.81
N GLU A 100 -6.94 12.45 10.02
CA GLU A 100 -7.43 13.31 11.09
C GLU A 100 -6.29 14.18 11.65
N VAL A 101 -6.66 15.34 12.22
CA VAL A 101 -5.76 16.14 13.06
C VAL A 101 -6.10 15.73 14.49
N SER A 102 -5.09 15.37 15.29
CA SER A 102 -5.26 15.27 16.74
C SER A 102 -5.67 16.65 17.26
N ASP A 103 -6.91 16.78 17.71
CA ASP A 103 -7.40 17.98 18.41
C ASP A 103 -6.63 18.18 19.74
#